data_AF-M5G0U8-F1
#
_entry.id   AF-M5G0U8-F1
#
_cell.length_a   1.000
_cell.length_b   1.000
_cell.length_c   1.000
_cell.angle_alpha   90.00
_cell.angle_beta   90.00
_cell.angle_gamma   90.00
#
_symmetry.space_group_name_H-M   'P 1'
#
loop_
_entity.id
_entity.type
_entity.pdbx_description
1 polymer ?
#
loop_
_entity_poly.entity_id
_entity_poly.type
_entity_poly.pdbx_seq_one_letter_code
_entity_poly.pdbx_strand_id
1 'polypeptide(L)'
;LALGYNIGCDFLKTVSCSCIAEASWDLNLHFYVGMLHGYVHNQKCQLHFDPCILSTAGLEDFKTNEWIFSWQNGTAHLFWYGSKFHCHMSLHLFWE
;
A
#
# COMPACT_ATOMS: atom_id res chain seq x y z
N LEU A 1 9.71 -9.59 -7.25
CA LEU A 1 8.48 -8.83 -7.61
C LEU A 1 8.35 -7.68 -6.61
N ALA A 2 8.10 -6.45 -7.05
CA ALA A 2 8.00 -5.29 -6.16
C ALA A 2 6.54 -4.80 -6.08
N LEU A 3 5.99 -4.58 -4.88
CA LEU A 3 4.63 -4.05 -4.68
C LEU A 3 4.62 -2.90 -3.66
N GLY A 4 4.15 -1.72 -4.07
CA GLY A 4 3.88 -0.61 -3.16
C GLY A 4 2.56 -0.83 -2.41
N TYR A 5 2.61 -1.01 -1.09
CA TYR A 5 1.42 -1.19 -0.26
C TYR A 5 1.59 -0.56 1.12
N ASN A 6 0.64 0.30 1.54
CA ASN A 6 0.82 1.12 2.74
C ASN A 6 0.93 0.33 4.06
N ILE A 7 0.46 -0.92 4.08
CA ILE A 7 0.60 -1.85 5.21
C ILE A 7 1.52 -3.03 4.87
N GLY A 8 2.37 -2.89 3.84
CA GLY A 8 3.23 -3.95 3.33
C GLY A 8 4.06 -4.66 4.41
N CYS A 9 4.50 -3.92 5.44
CA CYS A 9 5.28 -4.47 6.55
C CYS A 9 4.52 -5.51 7.39
N ASP A 10 3.23 -5.28 7.63
CA ASP A 10 2.36 -6.20 8.37
C ASP A 10 1.71 -7.20 7.44
N PHE A 11 1.40 -6.78 6.21
CA PHE A 11 0.83 -7.66 5.20
C PHE A 11 1.81 -8.75 4.78
N LEU A 12 3.13 -8.51 4.81
CA LEU A 12 4.13 -9.54 4.59
C LEU A 12 3.95 -10.74 5.54
N LYS A 13 3.58 -10.50 6.81
CA LYS A 13 3.27 -11.57 7.77
C LYS A 13 2.05 -12.36 7.32
N THR A 14 1.01 -11.67 6.84
CA THR A 14 -0.21 -12.30 6.32
C THR A 14 0.10 -13.17 5.11
N VAL A 15 0.88 -12.67 4.15
CA VAL A 15 1.33 -13.42 2.97
C VAL A 15 2.13 -14.65 3.40
N SER A 16 3.05 -14.49 4.33
CA SER A 16 3.91 -15.58 4.83
C SER A 16 3.12 -16.70 5.53
N CYS A 17 1.94 -16.39 6.08
CA CYS A 17 1.07 -17.37 6.74
C CYS A 17 -0.08 -17.88 5.85
N SER A 18 -0.08 -17.53 4.56
CA SER A 18 -1.16 -17.86 3.63
C SER A 18 -0.75 -18.95 2.64
N CYS A 19 -1.72 -19.45 1.85
CA CYS A 19 -1.47 -20.44 0.80
C CYS A 19 -0.57 -19.93 -0.34
N ILE A 20 -0.32 -18.61 -0.43
CA ILE A 20 0.57 -18.02 -1.44
C ILE A 20 1.99 -17.77 -0.92
N ALA A 21 2.32 -18.25 0.28
CA ALA A 21 3.64 -18.05 0.87
C ALA A 21 4.75 -18.55 -0.06
N GLU A 22 4.72 -19.82 -0.48
CA GLU A 22 5.74 -20.40 -1.38
C GLU A 22 5.91 -19.60 -2.67
N ALA A 23 4.81 -19.26 -3.33
CA ALA A 23 4.83 -18.42 -4.53
C ALA A 23 5.45 -17.04 -4.28
N SER A 24 5.19 -16.45 -3.11
CA SER A 24 5.78 -15.15 -2.74
C SER A 24 7.31 -15.24 -2.55
N TRP A 25 7.80 -16.36 -2.01
CA TRP A 25 9.23 -16.62 -1.86
C TRP A 25 9.89 -16.85 -3.22
N ASP A 26 9.29 -17.69 -4.07
CA ASP A 26 9.80 -17.99 -5.41
C ASP A 26 9.91 -16.73 -6.28
N LEU A 27 8.94 -15.82 -6.16
CA LEU A 27 8.92 -14.55 -6.89
C LEU A 27 9.81 -13.47 -6.27
N ASN A 28 10.49 -13.75 -5.15
CA ASN A 28 11.19 -12.76 -4.32
C ASN A 28 10.30 -11.53 -4.13
N LEU A 29 9.09 -11.75 -3.64
CA LEU A 29 8.12 -10.68 -3.43
C LEU A 29 8.65 -9.73 -2.34
N HIS A 30 8.72 -8.45 -2.69
CA HIS A 30 9.14 -7.40 -1.79
C HIS A 30 8.07 -6.32 -1.73
N PHE A 31 7.63 -5.99 -0.52
CA PHE A 31 6.72 -4.88 -0.30
C PHE A 31 7.50 -3.58 -0.10
N TYR A 32 6.94 -2.50 -0.62
CA TYR A 32 7.41 -1.14 -0.38
C TYR A 32 6.34 -0.39 0.36
N VAL A 33 6.76 0.41 1.34
CA VAL A 33 5.86 1.24 2.10
C VAL A 33 6.29 2.69 1.99
N GLY A 34 5.33 3.57 1.68
CA GLY A 34 5.57 5.00 1.52
C GLY A 34 6.07 5.67 2.82
N MET A 35 6.74 6.80 2.66
CA MET A 35 7.47 7.50 3.74
C MET A 35 6.57 7.90 4.91
N LEU A 36 5.28 8.16 4.68
CA LEU A 36 4.32 8.53 5.72
C LEU A 36 4.03 7.40 6.72
N HIS A 37 4.17 6.14 6.29
CA HIS A 37 4.00 5.00 7.17
C HIS A 37 5.13 4.88 8.21
N GLY A 38 6.33 5.35 7.85
CA GLY A 38 7.49 5.35 8.73
C GLY A 38 7.37 6.29 9.93
N TYR A 39 6.36 7.17 9.98
CA TYR A 39 6.10 8.00 11.17
C TYR A 39 5.29 7.23 12.24
N VAL A 40 4.48 6.26 11.81
CA VAL A 40 3.68 5.39 12.70
C VAL A 40 4.47 4.13 13.09
N HIS A 41 5.34 3.65 12.20
CA HIS A 41 6.25 2.53 12.48
C HIS A 41 7.65 3.01 12.90
N ASN A 42 8.44 2.11 13.47
CA ASN A 42 9.80 2.43 13.92
C ASN A 42 10.78 2.57 12.73
N GLN A 43 11.96 3.17 13.00
CA GLN A 43 13.06 3.32 12.05
C GLN A 43 13.44 2.00 11.34
N LYS A 44 13.32 0.85 12.04
CA LYS A 44 13.62 -0.46 11.45
C LYS A 44 12.68 -0.80 10.30
N CYS A 45 11.40 -0.43 10.40
CA CYS A 45 10.44 -0.62 9.32
C CYS A 45 10.86 0.19 8.08
N GLN A 46 11.26 1.44 8.24
CA GLN A 46 11.75 2.26 7.12
C GLN A 46 12.95 1.62 6.44
N LEU A 47 13.94 1.12 7.20
CA LEU A 47 15.12 0.47 6.62
C LEU A 47 14.79 -0.78 5.78
N HIS A 48 13.69 -1.47 6.10
CA HIS A 48 13.32 -2.73 5.44
C HIS A 48 12.25 -2.59 4.36
N PHE A 49 11.56 -1.46 4.27
CA PHE A 49 10.45 -1.29 3.32
C PHE A 49 10.48 0.03 2.54
N ASP A 50 11.37 0.98 2.86
CA ASP A 50 11.44 2.25 2.16
C ASP A 50 12.10 2.09 0.77
N PRO A 51 11.43 2.51 -0.32
CA PRO A 51 11.95 2.38 -1.69
C PRO A 51 13.20 3.22 -1.95
N CYS A 52 13.42 4.32 -1.23
CA CYS A 52 14.63 5.13 -1.37
C CYS A 52 15.85 4.42 -0.76
N ILE A 53 15.63 3.55 0.21
CA ILE A 53 16.69 2.78 0.89
C ILE A 53 16.98 1.48 0.15
N LEU A 54 15.94 0.88 -0.45
CA LEU A 54 16.00 -0.42 -1.10
C LEU A 54 16.04 -0.25 -2.61
N SER A 55 17.21 -0.48 -3.21
CA SER A 55 17.47 -0.31 -4.65
C SER A 55 16.61 -1.18 -5.57
N THR A 56 15.87 -2.15 -5.04
CA THR A 56 15.03 -3.10 -5.81
C THR A 56 13.77 -2.45 -6.42
N ALA A 57 13.40 -1.22 -6.04
CA ALA A 57 12.29 -0.49 -6.66
C ALA A 57 12.68 0.35 -7.89
N GLY A 58 13.98 0.44 -8.21
CA GLY A 58 14.46 1.30 -9.30
C GLY A 58 14.26 2.79 -8.99
N LEU A 59 13.65 3.54 -9.92
CA LEU A 59 13.34 4.98 -9.76
C LEU A 59 11.95 5.23 -9.16
N GLU A 60 11.20 4.18 -8.85
CA GLU A 60 9.84 4.32 -8.35
C GLU A 60 9.84 4.53 -6.83
N ASP A 61 9.40 5.71 -6.39
CA ASP A 61 9.33 6.07 -4.97
C ASP A 61 7.95 5.81 -4.34
N PHE A 62 7.01 5.27 -5.14
CA PHE A 62 5.62 4.99 -4.78
C PHE A 62 4.84 6.20 -4.22
N LYS A 63 5.31 7.45 -4.39
CA LYS A 63 4.57 8.65 -3.93
C LYS A 63 3.29 8.87 -4.69
N THR A 64 3.22 8.46 -5.97
CA THR A 64 2.00 8.55 -6.77
C THR A 64 0.84 7.84 -6.09
N ASN A 65 1.09 6.73 -5.39
CA ASN A 65 0.06 6.04 -4.62
C ASN A 65 -0.47 6.93 -3.49
N GLU A 66 0.41 7.63 -2.77
CA GLU A 66 -0.01 8.57 -1.72
C GLU A 66 -0.90 9.69 -2.28
N TRP A 67 -0.57 10.21 -3.47
CA TRP A 67 -1.36 11.26 -4.13
C TRP A 67 -2.74 10.75 -4.53
N ILE A 68 -2.80 9.58 -5.15
CA ILE A 68 -4.05 8.92 -5.54
C ILE A 68 -4.94 8.67 -4.31
N PHE A 69 -4.39 8.11 -3.23
CA PHE A 69 -5.14 7.84 -2.00
C PHE A 69 -5.60 9.12 -1.30
N SER A 70 -4.77 10.17 -1.30
CA SER A 70 -5.17 11.48 -0.78
C SER A 70 -6.37 12.05 -1.54
N TRP A 71 -6.36 11.92 -2.88
CA TRP A 71 -7.46 12.38 -3.73
C TRP A 71 -8.74 11.58 -3.49
N GLN A 72 -8.65 10.25 -3.37
CA GLN A 72 -9.77 9.39 -2.98
C GLN A 72 -10.32 9.73 -1.59
N ASN A 73 -9.45 9.99 -0.61
CA ASN A 73 -9.86 10.40 0.74
C ASN A 73 -10.63 11.73 0.72
N GLY A 74 -10.39 12.59 -0.28
CA GLY A 74 -11.21 13.77 -0.53
C GLY A 74 -12.69 13.44 -0.71
N THR A 75 -13.03 12.25 -1.24
CA THR A 75 -14.42 11.79 -1.40
C THR A 75 -15.01 11.11 -0.15
N ALA A 76 -14.22 10.89 0.91
CA ALA A 76 -14.65 10.15 2.09
C ALA A 76 -15.90 10.73 2.76
N HIS A 77 -16.06 12.05 2.72
CA HIS A 77 -17.23 12.73 3.25
C HIS A 77 -18.53 12.38 2.50
N LEU A 78 -18.46 11.98 1.23
CA LEU A 78 -19.62 11.63 0.40
C LEU A 78 -20.25 10.30 0.81
N PHE A 79 -19.53 9.46 1.54
CA PHE A 79 -19.99 8.12 1.91
C PHE A 79 -19.83 7.80 3.39
N TRP A 80 -19.64 8.82 4.24
CA TRP A 80 -19.47 8.63 5.69
C TRP A 80 -20.67 7.93 6.36
N TYR A 81 -21.88 8.11 5.79
CA TYR A 81 -23.11 7.42 6.19
C TYR A 81 -23.63 6.47 5.10
N GLY A 82 -22.84 6.20 4.07
CA GLY A 82 -23.21 5.34 2.95
C GLY A 82 -23.06 3.86 3.31
N SER A 83 -23.96 3.02 2.80
CA SER A 83 -23.72 1.57 2.80
C SER A 83 -22.49 1.26 1.94
N LYS A 84 -21.85 0.10 2.14
CA LYS A 84 -20.74 -0.39 1.32
C LYS A 84 -20.98 -0.26 -0.20
N PHE A 85 -22.19 -0.56 -0.68
CA PHE A 85 -22.56 -0.40 -2.09
C PHE A 85 -22.41 1.05 -2.58
N HIS A 86 -22.99 2.01 -1.86
CA HIS A 86 -22.89 3.43 -2.17
C HIS A 86 -21.44 3.95 -2.10
N CYS A 87 -20.61 3.46 -1.17
CA CYS A 87 -19.18 3.81 -1.15
C CYS A 87 -18.47 3.37 -2.43
N HIS A 88 -18.70 2.13 -2.88
CA HIS A 88 -18.10 1.60 -4.11
C HIS A 88 -18.60 2.34 -5.35
N MET A 89 -19.90 2.65 -5.42
CA MET A 89 -20.48 3.44 -6.52
C MET A 89 -19.85 4.83 -6.60
N SER A 90 -19.73 5.55 -5.47
CA SER A 90 -19.13 6.88 -5.45
C SER A 90 -17.65 6.86 -5.84
N LEU A 91 -16.89 5.86 -5.39
CA LEU A 91 -15.50 5.69 -5.81
C LEU A 91 -15.39 5.36 -7.30
N HIS A 92 -16.32 4.57 -7.85
CA HIS A 92 -16.37 4.29 -9.29
C HIS A 92 -16.59 5.57 -10.10
N LEU A 93 -17.63 6.33 -9.74
CA LEU A 93 -17.96 7.61 -10.39
C LEU A 93 -16.84 8.66 -10.26
N PHE A 94 -16.02 8.59 -9.21
CA PHE A 94 -14.88 9.49 -9.05
C PHE A 94 -13.74 9.20 -10.03
N TRP A 95 -13.62 7.96 -10.50
CA TRP A 95 -12.55 7.50 -11.40
C TRP A 95 -12.96 7.41 -12.87
N GLU A 96 -14.25 7.55 -13.18
CA GLU A 96 -14.78 7.73 -14.54
C GLU A 96 -14.54 9.16 -15.05
#